data_AF-A0ABD0R7A9-F1
#
_entry.id   AF-A0ABD0R7A9-F1
#
_cell.length_a   1.000
_cell.length_b   1.000
_cell.length_c   1.000
_cell.angle_alpha   90.00
_cell.angle_beta   90.00
_cell.angle_gamma   90.00
#
_symmetry.space_group_name_H-M   'P 1'
#
loop_
_entity.id
_entity.type
_entity.pdbx_description
1 polymer ?
#
loop_
_entity_poly.entity_id
_entity_poly.type
_entity_poly.pdbx_seq_one_letter_code
_entity_poly.pdbx_strand_id
1 'polypeptide(L)'
;MDRRFLPTRSKHLMALASFPGAGNTWARHLIELATGYYTGSYYFDGSLYNKGFKGERDHWRSGRTICIKTHESGRKEIEAFDASILMIRNPYKALMAEFNRKYGGHIGFASQAHWRGKGER
;
A
#
# COMPACT_ATOMS: atom_id res chain seq x y z
N MET A 1 20.89 -4.18 5.99
CA MET A 1 20.43 -5.56 5.78
C MET A 1 19.74 -5.60 4.43
N ASP A 2 20.14 -6.52 3.56
CA ASP A 2 19.48 -6.68 2.28
C ASP A 2 18.14 -7.39 2.45
N ARG A 3 17.08 -6.78 1.90
CA ARG A 3 15.74 -7.36 1.88
C ARG A 3 15.67 -8.44 0.80
N ARG A 4 14.91 -9.51 1.06
CA ARG A 4 14.75 -10.64 0.13
C ARG A 4 13.31 -11.11 0.05
N PHE A 5 12.98 -11.91 -0.97
CA PHE A 5 11.71 -12.63 -0.99
C PHE A 5 11.72 -13.74 0.07
N LEU A 6 10.53 -14.23 0.43
CA LEU A 6 10.41 -15.40 1.30
C LEU A 6 11.18 -16.58 0.67
N PRO A 7 11.92 -17.36 1.49
CA PRO A 7 12.73 -18.48 1.00
C PRO A 7 11.86 -19.61 0.44
N THR A 8 10.64 -19.75 0.94
CA THR A 8 9.61 -20.67 0.46
C THR A 8 8.33 -19.89 0.17
N ARG A 9 7.57 -20.33 -0.83
CA ARG A 9 6.28 -19.69 -1.15
C ARG A 9 5.29 -19.97 -0.02
N SER A 10 4.78 -18.93 0.61
CA SER A 10 3.70 -19.03 1.58
C SER A 10 2.42 -19.52 0.90
N LYS A 11 1.73 -20.44 1.57
CA LYS A 11 0.36 -20.85 1.20
C LYS A 11 -0.70 -19.93 1.80
N HIS A 12 -0.32 -19.13 2.80
CA HIS A 12 -1.21 -18.17 3.46
C HIS A 12 -0.97 -16.77 2.92
N LEU A 13 -2.05 -16.09 2.53
CA LEU A 13 -2.05 -14.72 2.03
C LEU A 13 -2.48 -13.77 3.15
N MET A 14 -1.52 -12.98 3.64
CA MET A 14 -1.76 -11.92 4.62
C MET A 14 -1.97 -10.58 3.92
N ALA A 15 -3.14 -9.97 4.09
CA ALA A 15 -3.38 -8.61 3.64
C ALA A 15 -2.73 -7.59 4.59
N LEU A 16 -2.23 -6.51 4.01
CA LEU A 16 -2.02 -5.23 4.68
C LEU A 16 -3.09 -4.28 4.14
N ALA A 17 -4.26 -4.32 4.75
CA ALA A 17 -5.45 -3.63 4.27
C ALA A 17 -5.61 -2.28 4.95
N SER A 18 -6.00 -1.26 4.20
CA SER A 18 -6.41 0.02 4.77
C SER A 18 -7.07 0.95 3.74
N PHE A 19 -7.67 2.02 4.21
CA PHE A 19 -8.08 3.13 3.36
C PHE A 19 -6.85 3.84 2.73
N PRO A 20 -6.95 4.35 1.49
CA PRO A 20 -5.89 5.18 0.90
C PRO A 20 -5.49 6.35 1.81
N GLY A 21 -4.20 6.72 1.82
CA GLY A 21 -3.69 7.76 2.73
C GLY A 21 -3.52 7.33 4.21
N ALA A 22 -3.78 6.07 4.58
CA ALA A 22 -3.56 5.58 5.95
C ALA A 22 -2.09 5.26 6.32
N GLY A 23 -1.14 5.39 5.39
CA GLY A 23 0.29 5.20 5.67
C GLY A 23 0.89 3.86 5.23
N ASN A 24 0.24 3.13 4.32
CA ASN A 24 0.70 1.82 3.84
C ASN A 24 2.16 1.77 3.39
N THR A 25 2.62 2.73 2.58
CA THR A 25 4.01 2.72 2.09
C THR A 25 5.02 2.79 3.23
N TRP A 26 4.71 3.56 4.27
CA TRP A 26 5.54 3.66 5.46
C TRP A 26 5.50 2.37 6.28
N ALA A 27 4.32 1.79 6.53
CA ALA A 27 4.20 0.53 7.25
C ALA A 27 4.90 -0.63 6.53
N ARG A 28 4.76 -0.72 5.20
CA ARG A 28 5.52 -1.68 4.39
C ARG A 28 7.01 -1.52 4.59
N HIS A 29 7.52 -0.28 4.51
CA HIS A 29 8.94 -0.03 4.73
C HIS A 29 9.42 -0.54 6.10
N LEU A 30 8.66 -0.27 7.17
CA LEU A 30 8.98 -0.76 8.50
C LEU A 30 8.94 -2.30 8.58
N ILE A 31 7.93 -2.95 8.00
CA ILE A 31 7.82 -4.41 7.96
C ILE A 31 9.03 -5.01 7.24
N GLU A 32 9.41 -4.48 6.07
CA GLU A 32 10.54 -5.00 5.32
C GLU A 32 11.88 -4.79 6.04
N LEU A 33 12.06 -3.67 6.73
CA LEU A 33 13.24 -3.41 7.56
C LEU A 33 13.30 -4.32 8.78
N ALA A 34 12.18 -4.51 9.47
CA ALA A 34 12.12 -5.30 10.69
C ALA A 34 12.27 -6.81 10.43
N THR A 35 11.77 -7.29 9.29
CA THR A 35 11.72 -8.74 8.97
C THR A 35 12.77 -9.18 7.96
N GLY A 36 13.32 -8.24 7.19
CA GLY A 36 14.20 -8.54 6.05
C GLY A 36 13.46 -9.12 4.83
N TYR A 37 12.12 -9.20 4.85
CA TYR A 37 11.34 -9.76 3.75
C TYR A 37 10.53 -8.71 3.00
N TYR A 38 10.51 -8.80 1.67
CA TYR A 38 9.71 -7.89 0.84
C TYR A 38 8.21 -8.03 1.10
N THR A 39 7.52 -6.89 0.99
CA THR A 39 6.06 -6.80 0.96
C THR A 39 5.57 -6.70 -0.49
N GLY A 40 4.44 -7.33 -0.77
CA GLY A 40 3.76 -7.27 -2.05
C GLY A 40 2.70 -6.17 -2.09
N SER A 41 2.07 -6.03 -3.24
CA SER A 41 0.94 -5.13 -3.47
C SER A 41 -0.06 -5.82 -4.38
N TYR A 42 -1.35 -5.62 -4.12
CA TYR A 42 -2.42 -6.02 -5.04
C TYR A 42 -2.33 -5.27 -6.38
N TYR A 43 -1.71 -4.09 -6.35
CA TYR A 43 -1.51 -3.20 -7.50
C TYR A 43 -0.05 -3.24 -7.97
N PHE A 44 0.20 -2.67 -9.14
CA PHE A 44 1.53 -2.47 -9.70
C PHE A 44 1.89 -0.99 -9.73
N ASP A 45 2.89 -0.58 -8.93
CA ASP A 45 3.47 0.77 -8.97
C ASP A 45 4.97 0.72 -9.33
N GLY A 46 5.28 1.09 -10.58
CA GLY A 46 6.65 1.12 -11.08
C GLY A 46 7.56 2.13 -10.36
N SER A 47 7.01 3.22 -9.83
CA SER A 47 7.77 4.23 -9.08
C SER A 47 8.23 3.65 -7.74
N LEU A 48 7.34 2.95 -7.03
CA LEU A 48 7.69 2.27 -5.79
C LEU A 48 8.68 1.13 -6.02
N TYR A 49 8.53 0.37 -7.10
CA TYR A 49 9.49 -0.68 -7.47
C TYR A 49 10.92 -0.12 -7.64
N ASN A 50 11.03 1.00 -8.38
CA ASN A 50 12.31 1.68 -8.61
C ASN A 50 12.91 2.22 -7.29
N LYS A 51 12.07 2.56 -6.32
CA LYS A 51 12.47 2.98 -4.96
C LYS A 51 12.73 1.81 -3.99
N GLY A 52 12.75 0.57 -4.48
CA GLY A 52 13.18 -0.60 -3.71
C GLY A 52 12.07 -1.49 -3.16
N PHE A 53 10.79 -1.20 -3.42
CA PHE A 53 9.69 -2.13 -3.11
C PHE A 53 9.62 -3.23 -4.18
N LYS A 54 10.54 -4.19 -4.11
CA LYS A 54 10.72 -5.19 -5.18
C LYS A 54 9.52 -6.12 -5.36
N GLY A 55 8.67 -6.26 -4.35
CA GLY A 55 7.42 -7.01 -4.43
C GLY A 55 6.29 -6.35 -5.25
N GLU A 56 6.44 -5.10 -5.71
CA GLU A 56 5.46 -4.40 -6.56
C GLU A 56 5.19 -5.07 -7.92
N ARG A 57 6.20 -5.77 -8.45
CA ARG A 57 6.10 -6.43 -9.76
C ARG A 57 5.76 -7.91 -9.68
N ASP A 58 5.66 -8.46 -8.47
CA ASP A 58 5.31 -9.87 -8.30
C ASP A 58 3.79 -10.02 -8.28
N HIS A 59 3.28 -11.12 -8.83
CA HIS A 59 1.85 -11.40 -8.74
C HIS A 59 1.47 -11.48 -7.25
N TRP A 60 0.41 -10.79 -6.82
CA TRP A 60 0.07 -10.66 -5.40
C TRP A 60 -0.24 -12.01 -4.72
N ARG A 61 -0.69 -13.01 -5.49
CA ARG A 61 -0.86 -14.41 -5.05
C ARG A 61 0.37 -15.31 -5.19
N SER A 62 1.56 -14.76 -5.49
CA SER A 62 2.78 -15.55 -5.70
C SER A 62 3.27 -16.30 -4.46
N GLY A 63 2.83 -15.86 -3.27
CA GLY A 63 3.30 -16.38 -1.99
C GLY A 63 4.75 -16.01 -1.65
N ARG A 64 5.40 -15.12 -2.42
CA ARG A 64 6.83 -14.78 -2.25
C ARG A 64 7.08 -13.61 -1.32
N THR A 65 6.04 -12.92 -0.87
CA THR A 65 6.13 -11.72 -0.02
C THR A 65 5.43 -11.97 1.32
N ILE A 66 5.85 -11.24 2.37
CA ILE A 66 5.38 -11.47 3.74
C ILE A 66 3.93 -11.00 3.98
N CYS A 67 3.51 -9.93 3.31
CA CYS A 67 2.13 -9.45 3.30
C CYS A 67 1.87 -8.63 2.02
N ILE A 68 0.60 -8.45 1.67
CA ILE A 68 0.14 -7.83 0.43
C ILE A 68 -0.68 -6.58 0.74
N LYS A 69 -0.19 -5.41 0.32
CA LYS A 69 -0.95 -4.17 0.44
C LYS A 69 -2.20 -4.18 -0.44
N THR A 70 -3.34 -3.77 0.10
CA THR A 70 -4.60 -3.61 -0.64
C THR A 70 -5.47 -2.47 -0.08
N HIS A 71 -6.30 -1.88 -0.94
CA HIS A 71 -7.43 -1.01 -0.53
C HIS A 71 -8.78 -1.66 -0.82
N GLU A 72 -8.78 -2.84 -1.44
CA GLU A 72 -9.99 -3.54 -1.80
C GLU A 72 -10.72 -4.06 -0.56
N SER A 73 -12.03 -3.80 -0.50
CA SER A 73 -12.90 -4.19 0.60
C SER A 73 -14.15 -4.94 0.12
N GLY A 74 -14.17 -5.37 -1.15
CA GLY A 74 -15.23 -6.20 -1.66
C GLY A 74 -15.17 -7.59 -1.05
N ARG A 75 -16.33 -8.26 -0.96
CA ARG A 75 -16.45 -9.57 -0.31
C ARG A 75 -15.48 -10.60 -0.92
N LYS A 76 -15.38 -10.64 -2.25
CA LYS A 76 -14.48 -11.57 -2.96
C LYS A 76 -13.01 -11.31 -2.65
N GLU A 77 -12.63 -10.05 -2.53
CA GLU A 77 -11.27 -9.63 -2.25
C GLU A 77 -10.91 -9.91 -0.78
N ILE A 78 -11.84 -9.70 0.14
CA ILE A 78 -11.68 -10.06 1.56
C ILE A 78 -11.53 -11.58 1.71
N GLU A 79 -12.43 -12.37 1.10
CA GLU A 79 -12.40 -13.84 1.12
C GLU A 79 -11.16 -14.44 0.42
N ALA A 80 -10.42 -13.64 -0.37
CA ALA A 80 -9.21 -14.09 -1.02
C ALA A 80 -7.95 -14.06 -0.12
N PHE A 81 -8.03 -13.46 1.06
CA PHE A 81 -6.94 -13.42 2.05
C PHE A 81 -7.31 -14.27 3.26
N ASP A 82 -6.33 -14.97 3.83
CA ASP A 82 -6.52 -15.80 5.02
C ASP A 82 -6.54 -14.98 6.30
N ALA A 83 -5.84 -13.85 6.31
CA ALA A 83 -5.74 -12.93 7.43
C ALA A 83 -5.44 -11.50 6.96
N SER A 84 -5.64 -10.53 7.85
CA SER A 84 -5.37 -9.12 7.55
C SER A 84 -4.75 -8.38 8.73
N ILE A 85 -3.75 -7.57 8.43
CA ILE A 85 -3.33 -6.44 9.25
C ILE A 85 -4.13 -5.23 8.75
N LEU A 86 -5.12 -4.79 9.53
CA LEU A 86 -5.94 -3.63 9.21
C LEU A 86 -5.32 -2.35 9.79
N MET A 87 -4.88 -1.43 8.93
CA MET A 87 -4.41 -0.12 9.39
C MET A 87 -5.53 0.90 9.40
N ILE A 88 -5.68 1.60 10.53
CA ILE A 88 -6.66 2.67 10.71
C ILE A 88 -5.93 3.97 11.01
N ARG A 89 -6.34 5.04 10.32
CA ARG A 89 -5.88 6.42 10.55
C ARG A 89 -7.10 7.31 10.72
N ASN A 90 -6.95 8.41 11.46
CA ASN A 90 -7.96 9.46 11.53
C ASN A 90 -8.50 9.78 10.10
N PRO A 91 -9.82 9.62 9.86
CA PRO A 91 -10.38 9.69 8.50
C PRO A 91 -10.12 11.02 7.79
N TYR A 92 -10.24 12.14 8.50
CA TYR A 92 -9.96 13.46 7.94
C TYR A 92 -8.51 13.54 7.42
N LYS A 93 -7.54 13.12 8.25
CA LYS A 93 -6.12 13.11 7.85
C LYS A 93 -5.83 12.15 6.69
N ALA A 94 -6.52 11.01 6.64
CA ALA A 94 -6.37 10.04 5.55
C ALA A 94 -6.91 10.61 4.22
N LEU A 95 -8.09 11.24 4.24
CA LEU A 95 -8.68 11.92 3.08
C LEU A 95 -7.78 13.05 2.57
N MET A 96 -7.27 13.90 3.46
CA MET A 96 -6.34 14.97 3.07
C MET A 96 -5.07 14.41 2.42
N ALA A 97 -4.50 13.34 2.99
CA ALA A 97 -3.31 12.70 2.43
C ALA A 97 -3.58 12.06 1.07
N GLU A 98 -4.73 11.41 0.88
CA GLU A 98 -5.11 10.82 -0.40
C GLU A 98 -5.38 11.88 -1.47
N PHE A 99 -6.00 13.00 -1.10
CA PHE A 99 -6.16 14.14 -1.99
C PHE A 99 -4.81 14.69 -2.45
N ASN A 100 -3.88 14.92 -1.51
CA ASN A 100 -2.52 15.33 -1.83
C ASN A 100 -1.81 14.31 -2.73
N ARG A 101 -1.97 13.01 -2.49
CA ARG A 101 -1.40 11.97 -3.34
C ARG A 101 -1.93 12.06 -4.77
N LYS A 102 -3.24 12.28 -4.93
CA LYS A 102 -3.92 12.33 -6.23
C LYS A 102 -3.47 13.52 -7.08
N TYR A 103 -3.23 14.68 -6.46
CA TYR A 103 -2.95 15.93 -7.18
C TYR A 103 -1.50 16.44 -7.03
N GLY A 104 -0.73 15.91 -6.09
CA GLY A 104 0.67 16.26 -5.82
C GLY A 104 1.64 15.06 -5.89
N GLY A 105 1.15 13.85 -6.16
CA GLY A 105 1.95 12.62 -6.21
C GLY A 105 2.33 12.07 -4.83
N HIS A 106 3.10 10.97 -4.81
CA HIS A 106 3.36 10.19 -3.58
C HIS A 106 4.02 10.94 -2.42
N ILE A 107 4.75 12.02 -2.71
CA ILE A 107 5.52 12.79 -1.72
C ILE A 107 5.17 14.29 -1.73
N GLY A 108 4.22 14.70 -2.57
CA GLY A 108 3.88 16.11 -2.77
C GLY A 108 2.53 16.48 -2.16
N PHE A 109 2.20 17.76 -2.28
CA PHE A 109 0.95 18.34 -1.83
C PHE A 109 0.16 18.86 -3.02
N ALA A 110 -1.17 18.77 -2.94
CA ALA A 110 -2.03 19.39 -3.92
C ALA A 110 -1.90 20.92 -3.80
N SER A 111 -1.79 21.61 -4.94
CA SER A 111 -1.82 23.08 -4.95
C SER A 111 -3.17 23.60 -4.44
N GLN A 112 -3.17 24.83 -3.90
CA GLN A 112 -4.39 25.49 -3.40
C GLN A 112 -5.52 25.54 -4.45
N ALA A 113 -5.17 25.60 -5.73
CA ALA A 113 -6.15 25.59 -6.82
C ALA A 113 -6.99 24.31 -6.88
N HIS A 114 -6.42 23.15 -6.52
CA HIS A 114 -7.18 21.89 -6.50
C HIS A 114 -8.21 21.83 -5.38
N TRP A 115 -7.99 22.55 -4.27
CA TRP A 115 -8.89 22.57 -3.12
C TRP A 115 -10.15 23.41 -3.33
N ARG A 116 -10.14 24.31 -4.32
CA ARG A 116 -11.32 25.12 -4.66
C ARG A 116 -12.34 24.27 -5.43
N GLY A 117 -13.58 24.28 -4.96
CA GLY A 117 -14.68 23.60 -5.66
C GLY A 117 -14.96 24.22 -7.02
N LYS A 118 -15.54 23.46 -7.96
CA LYS A 118 -15.85 23.93 -9.33
C LYS A 118 -16.88 25.09 -9.41
N GLY A 119 -17.32 25.64 -8.28
CA GLY A 119 -18.36 26.69 -8.20
C GLY A 119 -17.92 28.03 -7.57
N GLU A 120 -16.70 28.14 -7.04
CA GLU A 120 -16.20 29.40 -6.50
C GLU A 120 -15.33 30.09 -7.57
N ARG A 121 -15.97 30.93 -8.40
CA ARG A 121 -15.31 32.00 -9.14
C ARG A 121 -15.43 33.29 -8.36
#